data_AF-A0A9R1S3B3-F1
#
_entry.id   AF-A0A9R1S3B3-F1
#
_cell.length_a   1.000
_cell.length_b   1.000
_cell.length_c   1.000
_cell.angle_alpha   90.00
_cell.angle_beta   90.00
_cell.angle_gamma   90.00
#
_symmetry.space_group_name_H-M   'P 1'
#
loop_
_entity.id
_entity.type
_entity.pdbx_description
1 polymer ?
#
loop_
_entity_poly.entity_id
_entity_poly.type
_entity_poly.pdbx_seq_one_letter_code
_entity_poly.pdbx_strand_id
1 'polypeptide(L)'
;MEEEPSAKRHHAEALDKRSNLVDTNVPGEKREYTTKLKGVELHGNETLEIVCTSVPEKADEVISRLWRMLGGRVRRNVDVGVHYTNKDEPPQKAAVLQLCVDELCLVYHIAAATEW
;
A
#
# COMPACT_ATOMS: atom_id res chain seq x y z
N MET A 1 -49.34 31.16 -13.71
CA MET A 1 -48.56 30.01 -14.23
C MET A 1 -47.11 30.38 -14.03
N GLU A 2 -46.48 29.78 -13.02
CA GLU A 2 -45.08 30.01 -12.63
C GLU A 2 -44.17 29.22 -13.55
N GLU A 3 -43.14 29.89 -14.09
CA GLU A 3 -42.06 29.27 -14.86
C GLU A 3 -40.99 28.74 -13.90
N GLU A 4 -40.64 27.45 -14.01
CA GLU A 4 -39.58 26.81 -13.23
C GLU A 4 -38.18 27.32 -13.61
N PRO A 5 -37.24 27.46 -12.66
CA PRO A 5 -35.85 27.80 -12.97
C PRO A 5 -35.06 26.56 -13.40
N SER A 6 -34.60 26.57 -14.65
CA SER A 6 -33.70 25.56 -15.22
C SER A 6 -32.35 25.53 -14.48
N ALA A 7 -32.14 24.44 -13.72
CA ALA A 7 -30.88 24.17 -13.03
C ALA A 7 -29.78 23.78 -14.03
N LYS A 8 -28.83 24.70 -14.28
CA LYS A 8 -27.57 24.43 -14.98
C LYS A 8 -26.78 23.37 -14.23
N ARG A 9 -26.78 22.13 -14.72
CA ARG A 9 -25.88 21.08 -14.25
C ARG A 9 -24.48 21.38 -14.76
N HIS A 10 -23.60 21.80 -13.86
CA HIS A 10 -22.17 21.80 -14.10
C HIS A 10 -21.72 20.35 -14.23
N HIS A 11 -21.51 19.90 -15.46
CA HIS A 11 -20.75 18.69 -15.74
C HIS A 11 -19.32 18.94 -15.25
N ALA A 12 -19.05 18.52 -14.01
CA ALA A 12 -17.69 18.27 -13.59
C ALA A 12 -17.23 17.04 -14.35
N GLU A 13 -16.50 17.25 -15.45
CA GLU A 13 -15.66 16.22 -16.03
C GLU A 13 -14.72 15.74 -14.92
N ALA A 14 -15.05 14.60 -14.32
CA ALA A 14 -14.11 13.82 -13.53
C ALA A 14 -13.03 13.38 -14.52
N LEU A 15 -12.04 14.26 -14.70
CA LEU A 15 -10.82 13.95 -15.42
C LEU A 15 -10.19 12.81 -14.61
N ASP A 16 -10.35 11.60 -15.14
CA ASP A 16 -9.78 10.36 -14.65
C ASP A 16 -8.25 10.50 -14.66
N LYS A 17 -7.75 11.24 -13.67
CA LYS A 17 -6.34 11.26 -13.32
C LYS A 17 -6.07 9.94 -12.63
N ARG A 18 -6.09 8.83 -13.39
CA ARG A 18 -5.20 7.70 -13.15
C ARG A 18 -3.81 8.30 -13.25
N SER A 19 -3.35 8.89 -12.15
CA SER A 19 -1.94 9.19 -11.92
C SER A 19 -1.19 7.97 -12.41
N ASN A 20 -0.23 8.15 -13.31
CA ASN A 20 0.58 7.10 -13.92
C ASN A 20 1.00 6.07 -12.87
N LEU A 21 0.15 5.09 -12.62
CA LEU A 21 0.48 3.90 -11.90
C LEU A 21 1.29 3.18 -12.95
N VAL A 22 2.62 3.30 -12.85
CA VAL A 22 3.51 2.38 -13.53
C VAL A 22 2.87 1.02 -13.35
N ASP A 23 2.53 0.38 -14.45
CA ASP A 23 1.92 -0.94 -14.47
C ASP A 23 2.98 -1.91 -13.91
N THR A 24 3.10 -1.95 -12.58
CA THR A 24 4.06 -2.80 -11.88
C THR A 24 3.49 -4.18 -11.78
N ASN A 25 3.34 -4.86 -12.92
CA ASN A 25 3.74 -6.25 -13.14
C ASN A 25 3.13 -6.78 -14.43
N VAL A 26 3.99 -7.34 -15.27
CA VAL A 26 3.60 -8.43 -16.14
C VAL A 26 3.01 -9.54 -15.25
N PRO A 27 1.78 -10.02 -15.52
CA PRO A 27 1.22 -11.12 -14.76
C PRO A 27 2.10 -12.37 -14.98
N GLY A 28 2.66 -12.94 -13.90
CA GLY A 28 3.12 -14.32 -13.89
C GLY A 28 4.60 -14.59 -13.58
N GLU A 29 5.49 -13.60 -13.50
CA GLU A 29 6.90 -13.85 -13.16
C GLU A 29 7.18 -13.58 -11.69
N LYS A 30 7.49 -14.63 -10.92
CA LYS A 30 8.01 -14.49 -9.56
C LYS A 30 9.29 -13.65 -9.62
N ARG A 31 9.28 -12.50 -8.94
CA ARG A 31 10.43 -11.60 -8.87
C ARG A 31 10.80 -11.39 -7.42
N GLU A 32 11.88 -12.02 -7.01
CA GLU A 32 12.45 -11.83 -5.68
C GLU A 32 13.20 -10.50 -5.62
N TYR A 33 12.79 -9.62 -4.71
CA TYR A 33 13.50 -8.39 -4.45
C TYR A 33 13.33 -7.96 -3.00
N THR A 34 14.29 -7.16 -2.54
CA THR A 34 14.16 -6.38 -1.31
C THR A 34 14.79 -5.02 -1.54
N THR A 35 14.04 -3.98 -1.27
CA THR A 35 14.48 -2.59 -1.35
C THR A 35 14.23 -1.93 -0.01
N LYS A 36 15.20 -1.14 0.45
CA LYS A 36 15.07 -0.35 1.67
C LYS A 36 15.15 1.12 1.31
N LEU A 37 14.12 1.87 1.68
CA LEU A 37 14.08 3.32 1.62
C LEU A 37 14.26 3.84 3.04
N LYS A 38 15.17 4.79 3.23
CA LYS A 38 15.45 5.40 4.54
C LYS A 38 15.26 6.91 4.42
N GLY A 39 14.87 7.54 5.52
CA GLY A 39 14.70 8.99 5.55
C GLY A 39 13.52 9.45 4.68
N VAL A 40 12.49 8.62 4.53
CA VAL A 40 11.27 9.02 3.82
C VAL A 40 10.57 10.05 4.69
N GLU A 41 10.66 11.32 4.30
CA GLU A 41 10.10 12.43 5.06
C GLU A 41 8.58 12.35 5.15
N LEU A 42 8.09 12.46 6.38
CA LEU A 42 6.71 12.75 6.70
C LEU A 42 6.57 14.24 7.04
N HIS A 43 5.34 14.65 7.36
CA HIS A 43 5.11 16.00 7.89
C HIS A 43 5.83 16.18 9.24
N GLY A 44 6.47 17.32 9.45
CA GLY A 44 7.02 17.70 10.77
C GLY A 44 8.40 17.13 11.13
N ASN A 45 9.26 16.89 10.13
CA ASN A 45 10.62 16.31 10.27
C ASN A 45 10.66 14.85 10.76
N GLU A 46 9.51 14.19 10.85
CA GLU A 46 9.44 12.74 11.08
C GLU A 46 9.89 12.01 9.82
N THR A 47 10.56 10.87 9.96
CA THR A 47 11.01 10.06 8.81
C THR A 47 10.67 8.59 8.99
N LEU A 48 10.45 7.89 7.88
CA LEU A 48 10.21 6.45 7.85
C LEU A 48 11.39 5.68 7.21
N GLU A 49 11.70 4.52 7.79
CA GLU A 49 12.33 3.41 7.10
C GLU A 49 11.22 2.54 6.47
N ILE A 50 11.25 2.37 5.14
CA ILE A 50 10.33 1.50 4.42
C ILE A 50 11.11 0.33 3.84
N VAL A 51 10.69 -0.90 4.15
CA VAL A 51 11.21 -2.12 3.54
C VAL A 51 10.18 -2.66 2.58
N CYS A 52 10.45 -2.55 1.29
CA CYS A 52 9.65 -3.17 0.23
C CYS A 52 10.26 -4.53 -0.12
N THR A 53 9.50 -5.61 -0.07
CA THR A 53 10.03 -6.94 -0.36
C THR A 53 8.98 -7.85 -0.98
N SER A 54 9.41 -8.77 -1.83
CA SER A 54 8.65 -9.95 -2.26
C SER A 54 9.22 -11.25 -1.67
N VAL A 55 10.25 -11.16 -0.83
CA VAL A 55 10.92 -12.31 -0.22
C VAL A 55 10.25 -12.62 1.13
N PRO A 56 9.60 -13.78 1.30
CA PRO A 56 8.86 -14.11 2.52
C PRO A 56 9.72 -14.08 3.79
N GLU A 57 10.92 -14.63 3.73
CA GLU A 57 11.86 -14.67 4.87
C GLU A 57 12.24 -13.26 5.31
N LYS A 58 12.34 -12.33 4.35
CA LYS A 58 12.63 -10.93 4.65
C LYS A 58 11.43 -10.21 5.24
N ALA A 59 10.23 -10.51 4.75
CA ALA A 59 9.01 -10.00 5.36
C ALA A 59 8.90 -10.45 6.83
N ASP A 60 9.15 -11.73 7.11
CA ASP A 60 9.13 -12.28 8.48
C ASP A 60 10.20 -11.65 9.40
N GLU A 61 11.40 -11.39 8.86
CA GLU A 61 12.45 -10.66 9.59
C GLU A 61 11.97 -9.25 10.01
N VAL A 62 11.34 -8.52 9.09
CA VAL A 62 10.82 -7.17 9.36
C VAL A 62 9.62 -7.23 10.31
N ILE A 63 8.70 -8.19 10.14
CA ILE A 63 7.59 -8.43 11.07
C ILE A 63 8.12 -8.67 12.48
N SER A 64 9.17 -9.48 12.63
CA SER A 64 9.83 -9.73 13.92
C SER A 64 10.50 -8.47 14.50
N ARG A 65 11.00 -7.55 13.67
CA ARG A 65 11.48 -6.23 14.12
C ARG A 65 10.32 -5.37 14.62
N LEU A 66 9.22 -5.28 13.86
CA LEU A 66 8.02 -4.54 14.26
C LEU A 66 7.46 -5.06 15.60
N TRP A 67 7.38 -6.38 15.79
CA TRP A 67 6.96 -6.97 17.07
C TRP A 67 7.85 -6.58 18.24
N ARG A 68 9.17 -6.57 18.05
CA ARG A 68 10.11 -6.13 19.08
C ARG A 68 9.94 -4.66 19.43
N MET A 69 9.62 -3.79 18.46
CA MET A 69 9.33 -2.38 18.72
C MET A 69 8.09 -2.19 19.61
N LEU A 70 7.08 -3.05 19.46
CA LEU A 70 5.86 -3.04 20.29
C LEU A 70 6.08 -3.61 21.69
N GLY A 71 7.16 -4.37 21.91
CA GLY A 71 7.50 -4.97 23.20
C GLY A 71 7.69 -3.91 24.29
N GLY A 72 7.19 -4.19 25.49
CA GLY A 72 7.34 -3.28 26.65
C GLY A 72 6.50 -2.00 26.60
N ARG A 73 5.73 -1.76 25.52
CA ARG A 73 4.86 -0.58 25.42
C ARG A 73 3.49 -0.80 26.05
N VAL A 74 2.99 0.25 26.70
CA VAL A 74 1.63 0.31 27.27
C VAL A 74 0.57 0.31 26.18
N ARG A 75 0.83 1.01 25.06
CA ARG A 75 -0.02 1.01 23.86
C ARG A 75 0.75 0.45 22.68
N ARG A 76 0.12 -0.46 21.95
CA ARG A 76 0.70 -1.16 20.80
C ARG A 76 -0.20 -0.90 19.60
N ASN A 77 0.20 0.05 18.77
CA ASN A 77 -0.54 0.41 17.57
C ASN A 77 0.22 -0.12 16.36
N VAL A 78 -0.51 -0.69 15.41
CA VAL A 78 0.01 -1.14 14.12
C VAL A 78 -0.93 -0.58 13.07
N ASP A 79 -0.39 0.16 12.11
CA ASP A 79 -1.14 0.56 10.93
C ASP A 79 -1.07 -0.55 9.87
N VAL A 80 -2.21 -0.86 9.25
CA VAL A 80 -2.38 -2.00 8.35
C VAL A 80 -3.05 -1.53 7.07
N GLY A 81 -2.35 -1.70 5.94
CA GLY A 81 -2.87 -1.46 4.60
C GLY A 81 -2.88 -2.75 3.78
N VAL A 82 -3.94 -3.00 3.01
CA VAL A 82 -4.00 -4.11 2.06
C VAL A 82 -4.44 -3.60 0.71
N HIS A 83 -3.64 -3.89 -0.32
CA HIS A 83 -4.01 -3.62 -1.71
C HIS A 83 -4.34 -4.94 -2.40
N TYR A 84 -5.42 -4.94 -3.18
CA TYR A 84 -5.91 -6.11 -3.90
C TYR A 84 -5.59 -6.03 -5.38
N THR A 85 -5.59 -7.17 -6.06
CA THR A 85 -5.48 -7.21 -7.52
C THR A 85 -6.68 -6.59 -8.20
N ASN A 86 -6.42 -5.89 -9.29
CA ASN A 86 -7.44 -5.30 -10.16
C ASN A 86 -8.08 -6.34 -11.09
N LYS A 87 -8.63 -7.43 -10.52
CA LYS A 87 -9.44 -8.40 -11.28
C LYS A 87 -10.88 -7.89 -11.32
N ASP A 88 -11.44 -7.86 -12.53
CA ASP A 88 -12.82 -7.47 -12.80
C ASP A 88 -13.83 -8.46 -12.22
N GLU A 89 -13.45 -9.75 -12.11
CA GLU A 89 -14.27 -10.80 -11.53
C GLU A 89 -13.69 -11.36 -10.21
N PRO A 90 -14.53 -11.59 -9.18
CA PRO A 90 -14.12 -12.19 -7.92
C PRO A 90 -13.54 -13.62 -8.04
N PRO A 91 -12.72 -14.07 -7.07
CA PRO A 91 -12.26 -13.30 -5.90
C PRO A 91 -10.99 -12.48 -6.21
N GLN A 92 -11.01 -11.22 -5.79
CA GLN A 92 -9.81 -10.38 -5.75
C GLN A 92 -8.87 -10.91 -4.66
N LYS A 93 -7.58 -11.07 -5.00
CA LYS A 93 -6.55 -11.55 -4.08
C LYS A 93 -5.76 -10.37 -3.53
N ALA A 94 -5.29 -10.46 -2.29
CA ALA A 94 -4.35 -9.48 -1.74
C ALA A 94 -3.05 -9.50 -2.56
N ALA A 95 -2.67 -8.35 -3.08
CA ALA A 95 -1.45 -8.16 -3.87
C ALA A 95 -0.32 -7.59 -3.03
N VAL A 96 -0.64 -6.67 -2.09
CA VAL A 96 0.34 -6.03 -1.21
C VAL A 96 -0.22 -5.94 0.21
N LEU A 97 0.60 -6.28 1.20
CA LEU A 97 0.35 -6.02 2.61
C LEU A 97 1.32 -4.96 3.11
N GLN A 98 0.82 -3.93 3.78
CA GLN A 98 1.59 -2.91 4.46
C GLN A 98 1.38 -3.02 5.97
N LEU A 99 2.48 -2.98 6.74
CA LEU A 99 2.47 -2.93 8.20
C LEU A 99 3.40 -1.82 8.67
N CYS A 100 2.92 -0.88 9.48
CA CYS A 100 3.75 0.19 10.04
C CYS A 100 3.65 0.27 11.55
N VAL A 101 4.81 0.46 12.20
CA VAL A 101 4.94 0.75 13.64
C VAL A 101 5.96 1.87 13.80
N ASP A 102 5.50 3.02 14.31
CA ASP A 102 6.26 4.26 14.40
C ASP A 102 6.99 4.58 13.08
N GLU A 103 8.32 4.53 13.10
CA GLU A 103 9.21 4.93 12.01
C GLU A 103 9.55 3.77 11.05
N LEU A 104 8.98 2.56 11.23
CA LEU A 104 9.27 1.40 10.38
C LEU A 104 8.01 0.89 9.69
N CYS A 105 8.07 0.80 8.36
CA CYS A 105 7.04 0.21 7.52
C CYS A 105 7.57 -0.98 6.72
N LEU A 106 6.81 -2.07 6.69
CA LEU A 106 6.95 -3.16 5.74
C LEU A 106 5.94 -2.95 4.61
N VAL A 107 6.38 -3.11 3.36
CA VAL A 107 5.54 -3.26 2.17
C VAL A 107 5.86 -4.62 1.56
N TYR A 108 5.02 -5.61 1.86
CA TYR A 108 5.18 -6.98 1.38
C TYR A 108 4.35 -7.21 0.10
N HIS A 109 5.03 -7.39 -1.02
CA HIS A 109 4.44 -7.61 -2.33
C HIS A 109 4.13 -9.10 -2.54
N ILE A 110 3.02 -9.55 -1.94
CA ILE A 110 2.50 -10.92 -1.99
C ILE A 110 2.38 -11.41 -3.43
N ALA A 111 1.94 -10.54 -4.34
CA ALA A 111 1.76 -10.89 -5.73
C ALA A 111 3.07 -11.28 -6.45
N ALA A 112 4.18 -10.62 -6.11
CA ALA A 112 5.49 -10.94 -6.67
C ALA A 112 6.19 -12.12 -5.96
N ALA A 113 5.74 -12.47 -4.74
CA ALA A 113 6.28 -13.54 -3.92
C ALA A 113 5.78 -14.94 -4.33
N THR A 114 4.64 -14.99 -5.03
CA THR A 114 3.92 -16.22 -5.39
C THR A 114 3.85 -16.33 -6.91
N GLU A 115 3.84 -17.56 -7.43
CA GLU A 115 3.40 -17.81 -8.81
C GLU A 115 1.86 -17.84 -8.81
N TRP A 116 1.23 -17.13 -9.74
CA TRP A 116 -0.22 -16.84 -9.73
C TRP A 116 -1.04 -17.74 -10.61
#